data_AF-A0A9Q0RW57-F1
#
_entry.id   AF-A0A9Q0RW57-F1
#
_cell.length_a   1.000
_cell.length_b   1.000
_cell.length_c   1.000
_cell.angle_alpha   90.00
_cell.angle_beta   90.00
_cell.angle_gamma   90.00
#
_symmetry.space_group_name_H-M   'P 1'
#
loop_
_entity.id
_entity.type
_entity.pdbx_description
1 polymer ?
#
loop_
_entity_poly.entity_id
_entity_poly.type
_entity_poly.pdbx_seq_one_letter_code
_entity_poly.pdbx_strand_id
1 'polypeptide(L)'
;MSFPNKDQRQLCWDARDHYWKCLDKNAPKHQSTSGSDEPTVCLQFRKLFLKECPNQWVKHFDRKRTYEQFKEKMVKGYDPMDETK
;
A
#
# COMPACT_ATOMS: atom_id res chain seq x y z
N MET A 1 -9.62 -22.22 3.60
CA MET A 1 -8.77 -21.16 3.05
C MET A 1 -7.62 -21.82 2.31
N SER A 2 -7.46 -21.55 1.02
CA SER A 2 -6.34 -22.11 0.25
C SER A 2 -5.09 -21.26 0.52
N PHE A 3 -4.02 -21.90 0.98
CA PHE A 3 -2.73 -21.24 1.10
C PHE A 3 -2.14 -21.06 -0.30
N PRO A 4 -1.78 -19.84 -0.72
CA PRO A 4 -1.20 -19.62 -2.03
C PRO A 4 0.11 -20.38 -2.18
N ASN A 5 0.29 -21.04 -3.31
CA ASN A 5 1.53 -21.73 -3.66
C ASN A 5 2.67 -20.70 -3.92
N LYS A 6 3.89 -21.17 -4.19
CA LYS A 6 5.05 -20.28 -4.39
C LYS A 6 4.81 -19.26 -5.52
N ASP A 7 4.26 -19.71 -6.65
CA ASP A 7 4.07 -18.87 -7.83
C ASP A 7 2.96 -17.85 -7.62
N GLN A 8 1.86 -18.23 -6.96
CA GLN A 8 0.79 -17.31 -6.56
C GLN A 8 1.27 -16.24 -5.58
N ARG A 9 2.19 -16.60 -4.67
CA ARG A 9 2.80 -15.62 -3.76
C ARG A 9 3.66 -14.62 -4.53
N GLN A 10 4.42 -15.09 -5.51
CA GLN A 10 5.22 -14.21 -6.36
C GLN A 10 4.34 -13.24 -7.15
N LEU A 11 3.30 -13.74 -7.82
CA LEU A 11 2.34 -12.92 -8.56
C LEU A 11 1.69 -11.85 -7.68
N CYS A 12 1.31 -12.22 -6.45
CA CYS A 12 0.76 -11.29 -5.49
C CYS A 12 1.77 -10.18 -5.11
N TRP A 13 3.03 -10.55 -4.83
CA TRP A 13 4.07 -9.57 -4.48
C TRP A 13 4.42 -8.66 -5.66
N ASP A 14 4.46 -9.18 -6.88
CA ASP A 14 4.70 -8.39 -8.09
C ASP A 14 3.55 -7.38 -8.32
N ALA A 15 2.29 -7.83 -8.13
CA ALA A 15 1.13 -6.96 -8.23
C ALA A 15 1.14 -5.85 -7.16
N ARG A 16 1.54 -6.19 -5.92
CA ARG A 16 1.75 -5.22 -4.84
C ARG A 16 2.78 -4.17 -5.23
N ASP A 17 3.94 -4.60 -5.71
CA ASP A 17 5.07 -3.71 -6.01
C ASP A 17 4.74 -2.77 -7.18
N HIS A 18 4.02 -3.25 -8.19
CA HIS A 18 3.50 -2.40 -9.26
C HIS A 18 2.53 -1.33 -8.75
N TYR A 19 1.58 -1.72 -7.89
CA TYR A 19 0.64 -0.79 -7.30
C TYR A 19 1.36 0.26 -6.43
N TRP A 20 2.28 -0.16 -5.56
CA TRP A 20 3.06 0.77 -4.71
C TRP A 20 3.94 1.71 -5.53
N LYS A 21 4.65 1.21 -6.54
CA LYS A 21 5.44 2.04 -7.46
C LYS A 21 4.59 3.08 -8.19
N CYS A 22 3.35 2.74 -8.52
CA CYS A 22 2.42 3.71 -9.10
C CYS A 22 2.06 4.81 -8.10
N LEU A 23 1.73 4.44 -6.86
CA LEU A 23 1.39 5.40 -5.81
C LEU A 23 2.58 6.29 -5.47
N ASP A 24 3.78 5.74 -5.36
CA ASP A 24 4.96 6.54 -5.00
C ASP A 24 5.28 7.60 -6.05
N LYS A 25 4.94 7.33 -7.33
CA LYS A 25 5.07 8.29 -8.43
C LYS A 25 3.96 9.34 -8.49
N ASN A 26 2.70 8.94 -8.26
CA ASN A 26 1.54 9.78 -8.53
C ASN A 26 0.87 10.36 -7.26
N ALA A 27 1.00 9.68 -6.13
CA ALA A 27 0.45 10.07 -4.84
C ALA A 27 1.30 9.51 -3.67
N PRO A 28 2.53 10.01 -3.47
CA PRO A 28 3.45 9.49 -2.44
C PRO A 28 2.93 9.67 -1.00
N LYS A 29 2.01 10.62 -0.79
CA LYS A 29 1.35 10.87 0.50
C LYS A 29 0.06 10.06 0.69
N HIS A 30 -0.41 9.33 -0.34
CA HIS A 30 -1.62 8.52 -0.24
C HIS A 30 -1.40 7.37 0.74
N GLN A 31 -2.30 7.28 1.71
CA GLN A 31 -2.33 6.20 2.69
C GLN A 31 -3.35 5.17 2.21
N SER A 32 -2.92 3.92 2.04
CA SER A 32 -3.80 2.85 1.55
C SER A 32 -4.91 2.47 2.56
N THR A 33 -4.86 3.00 3.78
CA THR A 33 -5.82 2.76 4.87
C THR A 33 -6.73 3.95 5.19
N SER A 34 -6.49 5.14 4.65
CA SER A 34 -7.26 6.34 5.01
C SER A 34 -8.65 6.40 4.37
N GLY A 35 -8.94 5.53 3.39
CA GLY A 35 -10.16 5.60 2.59
C GLY A 35 -10.18 6.76 1.59
N SER A 36 -9.07 7.49 1.43
CA SER A 36 -8.96 8.57 0.44
C SER A 36 -8.88 8.03 -0.98
N ASP A 37 -9.41 8.81 -1.92
CA ASP A 37 -9.40 8.48 -3.34
C ASP A 37 -8.01 8.11 -3.85
N GLU A 38 -7.93 6.98 -4.54
CA GLU A 38 -6.71 6.52 -5.20
C GLU A 38 -6.57 7.21 -6.56
N PRO A 39 -5.33 7.49 -7.02
CA PRO A 39 -5.11 8.01 -8.36
C PRO A 39 -5.70 7.09 -9.42
N THR A 40 -6.46 7.65 -10.36
CA THR A 40 -7.11 6.89 -11.45
C THR A 40 -6.13 6.02 -12.24
N VAL A 41 -4.91 6.53 -12.44
CA VAL A 41 -3.79 5.82 -13.09
C VAL A 41 -3.34 4.56 -12.34
N CYS A 42 -3.56 4.51 -11.02
CA CYS A 42 -3.18 3.38 -10.16
C CYS A 42 -4.33 2.40 -9.89
N LEU A 43 -5.57 2.76 -10.20
CA LEU A 43 -6.74 1.90 -9.99
C LEU A 43 -6.62 0.56 -10.73
N GLN A 44 -6.01 0.54 -11.92
CA GLN A 44 -5.77 -0.71 -12.65
C GLN A 44 -4.86 -1.67 -11.87
N PHE A 45 -3.79 -1.14 -11.26
CA PHE A 45 -2.87 -1.93 -10.44
C PHE A 45 -3.51 -2.33 -9.12
N ARG A 46 -4.38 -1.48 -8.54
CA ARG A 46 -5.17 -1.83 -7.35
C ARG A 46 -6.07 -3.03 -7.62
N LYS A 47 -6.79 -3.03 -8.75
CA LYS A 47 -7.66 -4.14 -9.15
C LYS A 47 -6.87 -5.44 -9.33
N LEU A 48 -5.70 -5.37 -9.96
CA LEU A 48 -4.81 -6.52 -10.10
C LEU A 48 -4.33 -7.01 -8.73
N PHE A 49 -3.90 -6.11 -7.86
CA PHE A 49 -3.46 -6.46 -6.50
C PHE A 49 -4.55 -7.16 -5.68
N LEU A 50 -5.79 -6.66 -5.73
CA LEU A 50 -6.94 -7.30 -5.07
C LEU A 50 -7.33 -8.65 -5.68
N LYS A 51 -7.03 -8.87 -6.96
CA LYS A 51 -7.33 -10.13 -7.66
C LYS A 51 -6.28 -11.21 -7.38
N GLU A 52 -5.00 -10.85 -7.44
CA GLU A 52 -3.88 -11.79 -7.33
C GLU A 52 -3.52 -12.10 -5.87
N CYS A 53 -3.84 -11.21 -4.93
CA CYS A 53 -3.55 -11.40 -3.52
C CYS A 53 -4.76 -11.83 -2.69
N PRO A 54 -4.59 -12.71 -1.69
CA PRO A 54 -5.60 -12.94 -0.67
C PRO A 54 -5.97 -11.65 0.07
N ASN A 55 -7.26 -11.44 0.35
CA ASN A 55 -7.75 -10.24 1.06
C ASN A 55 -7.04 -9.94 2.38
N GLN A 56 -6.64 -10.98 3.13
CA GLN A 56 -5.89 -10.82 4.38
C GLN A 56 -4.49 -10.22 4.14
N TRP A 57 -3.84 -10.62 3.03
CA TRP A 57 -2.54 -10.11 2.64
C TRP A 57 -2.65 -8.67 2.15
N VAL A 58 -3.66 -8.34 1.35
CA VAL A 58 -3.93 -6.95 0.94
C VAL A 58 -4.08 -6.04 2.16
N LYS A 59 -4.93 -6.43 3.12
CA LYS A 59 -5.11 -5.66 4.37
C LYS A 59 -3.79 -5.49 5.15
N HIS A 60 -2.99 -6.55 5.23
CA HIS A 60 -1.70 -6.49 5.91
C HIS A 60 -0.73 -5.54 5.19
N PHE A 61 -0.62 -5.63 3.87
CA PHE A 61 0.25 -4.79 3.06
C PHE A 61 -0.18 -3.33 3.06
N ASP A 62 -1.48 -3.03 2.98
CA ASP A 62 -1.98 -1.66 3.06
C ASP A 62 -1.60 -1.01 4.40
N ARG A 63 -1.77 -1.74 5.52
CA ARG A 63 -1.34 -1.29 6.85
C ARG A 63 0.18 -1.11 6.93
N LYS A 64 0.94 -2.05 6.37
CA LYS A 64 2.40 -2.00 6.35
C LYS A 64 2.90 -0.75 5.61
N ARG A 65 2.35 -0.44 4.43
CA ARG A 65 2.72 0.75 3.66
C ARG A 65 2.45 2.05 4.44
N THR A 66 1.25 2.19 5.01
CA THR A 66 0.92 3.37 5.84
C THR A 66 1.88 3.51 7.02
N TYR A 67 2.22 2.40 7.68
CA TYR A 67 3.18 2.40 8.79
C TYR A 67 4.60 2.79 8.35
N GLU A 68 5.07 2.26 7.22
CA GLU A 68 6.38 2.62 6.66
C GLU A 68 6.46 4.10 6.31
N GLN A 69 5.42 4.66 5.67
CA GLN A 69 5.32 6.10 5.41
C GLN A 69 5.36 6.92 6.71
N PHE A 70 4.63 6.49 7.74
CA PHE A 70 4.65 7.16 9.04
C PHE A 70 6.02 7.10 9.72
N LYS A 71 6.67 5.93 9.70
CA LYS A 71 8.01 5.74 10.22
C LYS A 71 9.02 6.62 9.51
N GLU A 72 8.93 6.75 8.18
CA GLU A 72 9.79 7.65 7.42
C GLU A 72 9.58 9.12 7.79
N LYS A 73 8.34 9.56 8.04
CA LYS A 73 8.06 10.92 8.55
C LYS A 73 8.72 11.14 9.90
N MET A 74 8.55 10.19 10.83
CA MET A 74 9.14 10.25 12.17
C MET A 74 10.67 10.35 12.13
N VAL A 75 11.34 9.55 11.30
CA VAL A 75 12.80 9.59 11.12
C VAL A 75 13.28 10.94 10.58
N LYS A 76 12.45 11.62 9.77
CA LYS A 76 12.76 12.97 9.24
C LYS A 76 12.56 14.10 10.27
N GLY A 77 12.29 13.77 11.54
CA GLY A 77 12.11 14.75 12.61
C GLY A 77 10.70 15.31 12.71
N TYR A 78 9.70 14.57 12.21
CA TYR A 78 8.29 14.94 12.36
C TYR A 78 7.82 14.71 13.80
N ASP A 79 7.38 15.77 14.48
CA ASP A 79 6.67 15.68 15.76
C ASP A 79 5.15 15.66 15.51
N PRO A 80 4.42 14.58 15.85
CA PRO A 80 2.98 14.51 15.67
C PRO A 80 2.18 15.59 16.40
N MET A 81 2.77 16.29 17.38
CA MET A 81 2.13 17.38 18.11
C MET A 81 1.98 18.68 17.31
N ASP A 82 2.71 18.86 16.20
CA ASP A 82 2.65 20.10 15.40
C ASP A 82 1.39 20.20 14.51
N GLU A 83 0.68 19.10 14.21
CA GLU A 83 -0.58 19.14 13.46
C GLU A 83 -1.81 19.51 14.33
N THR A 84 -1.63 19.64 15.65
CA THR A 84 -2.71 19.96 16.61
C THR A 84 -2.82 21.43 17.02
N LYS A 85 -2.14 22.36 16.32
CA LYS A 85 -2.17 23.78 16.68
C LYS A 85 -2.88 24.67 15.65
#